data_AF-A0A7C5XHL6-F1
#
_entry.id   AF-A0A7C5XHL6-F1
#
_cell.length_a   1.000
_cell.length_b   1.000
_cell.length_c   1.000
_cell.angle_alpha   90.00
_cell.angle_beta   90.00
_cell.angle_gamma   90.00
#
_symmetry.space_group_name_H-M   'P 1'
#
loop_
_entity.id
_entity.type
_entity.pdbx_description
1 polymer ?
#
loop_
_entity_poly.entity_id
_entity_poly.type
_entity_poly.pdbx_seq_one_letter_code
_entity_poly.pdbx_strand_id
1 'polypeptide(L)'
;SMGRVIWVRGRFNIELSKYVAAPLKLVLNANGIRALIYVNGQFIGRYVDEGPQKEFYIPETIVKSSVNSIAIMLHITSNKAYLHSISIEPFKQILLQNITIL
;
A
#
# COMPACT_ATOMS: atom_id res chain seq x y z
N SER A 1 -17.40 -21.59 -5.96
CA SER A 1 -17.07 -21.74 -4.53
C SER A 1 -17.36 -20.41 -3.84
N MET A 2 -17.86 -20.41 -2.60
CA MET A 2 -17.85 -19.19 -1.79
C MET A 2 -16.38 -18.81 -1.59
N GLY A 3 -15.96 -17.63 -2.05
CA GLY A 3 -14.57 -17.20 -1.97
C GLY A 3 -14.08 -17.16 -0.53
N ARG A 4 -12.83 -17.55 -0.31
CA ARG A 4 -12.22 -17.59 1.02
C ARG A 4 -11.77 -16.18 1.40
N VAL A 5 -12.07 -15.75 2.63
CA VAL A 5 -11.54 -14.49 3.18
C VAL A 5 -10.36 -14.79 4.11
N ILE A 6 -9.27 -14.06 3.95
CA ILE A 6 -8.04 -14.19 4.76
C ILE A 6 -7.60 -12.80 5.22
N TRP A 7 -7.14 -12.68 6.46
CA TRP A 7 -6.55 -11.45 6.97
C TRP A 7 -5.04 -11.61 7.11
N VAL A 8 -4.29 -10.75 6.42
CA VAL A 8 -2.84 -10.61 6.58
C VAL A 8 -2.58 -9.38 7.45
N ARG A 9 -1.68 -9.51 8.43
CA ARG A 9 -1.29 -8.42 9.33
C ARG A 9 0.22 -8.33 9.40
N GLY A 10 0.72 -7.10 9.47
CA GLY A 10 2.15 -6.82 9.55
C GLY A 10 2.43 -5.53 10.30
N ARG A 11 3.70 -5.30 10.61
CA ARG A 11 4.20 -4.05 11.20
C ARG A 11 5.45 -3.61 10.45
N PHE A 12 5.65 -2.31 10.37
CA PHE A 12 6.87 -1.70 9.82
C PHE A 12 7.30 -0.53 10.69
N ASN A 13 8.60 -0.30 10.81
CA ASN A 13 9.14 0.85 11.52
C ASN A 13 9.66 1.86 10.49
N ILE A 14 9.42 3.14 10.72
CA ILE A 14 9.99 4.21 9.92
C ILE A 14 10.37 5.39 10.80
N GLU A 15 11.54 5.96 10.52
CA GLU A 15 11.95 7.24 11.07
C GLU A 15 11.70 8.31 10.00
N LEU A 16 10.69 9.15 10.23
CA LEU A 16 10.40 10.27 9.35
C LEU A 16 11.39 11.39 9.63
N SER A 17 12.10 11.85 8.59
CA SER A 17 12.92 13.05 8.66
C SER A 17 12.03 14.25 8.99
N LYS A 18 12.53 15.13 9.87
CA LYS A 18 11.84 16.39 10.24
C LYS A 18 11.81 17.41 9.10
N TYR A 19 12.64 17.23 8.08
CA TYR A 19 12.84 18.21 7.01
C TYR A 19 12.13 17.84 5.71
N VAL A 20 12.14 16.56 5.34
CA VAL A 20 11.48 16.04 4.14
C VAL A 20 11.04 14.61 4.41
N ALA A 21 9.73 14.38 4.49
CA ALA A 21 9.17 13.05 4.40
C ALA A 21 8.76 12.81 2.94
N ALA A 22 9.42 11.87 2.26
CA ALA A 22 8.93 11.43 0.96
C ALA A 22 7.53 10.78 1.17
N PRO A 23 6.53 11.13 0.35
CA PRO A 23 5.24 10.44 0.38
C PRO A 23 5.46 8.93 0.28
N LEU A 24 4.71 8.15 1.05
CA LEU A 24 4.84 6.69 1.06
C LEU A 24 3.73 6.05 0.24
N LYS A 25 4.02 4.87 -0.30
CA LYS A 25 3.06 3.97 -0.93
C LYS A 25 3.20 2.56 -0.38
N LEU A 26 2.08 1.85 -0.35
CA LEU A 26 2.06 0.40 -0.29
C LEU A 26 2.00 -0.14 -1.72
N VAL A 27 2.91 -1.05 -2.06
CA VAL A 27 2.89 -1.78 -3.33
C VAL A 27 2.43 -3.20 -3.07
N LEU A 28 1.40 -3.65 -3.80
CA LEU A 28 0.82 -4.98 -3.67
C LEU A 28 0.89 -5.73 -4.99
N ASN A 29 1.65 -6.82 -5.02
CA ASN A 29 1.73 -7.74 -6.15
C ASN A 29 1.08 -9.07 -5.78
N ALA A 30 -0.01 -9.40 -6.45
CA ALA A 30 -0.79 -10.61 -6.21
C ALA A 30 -1.57 -11.01 -7.47
N ASN A 31 -2.14 -12.20 -7.47
CA ASN A 31 -3.04 -12.68 -8.52
C ASN A 31 -4.13 -13.56 -7.90
N GLY A 32 -5.31 -13.58 -8.51
CA GLY A 32 -6.45 -14.38 -8.06
C GLY A 32 -7.04 -13.91 -6.74
N ILE A 33 -6.90 -12.61 -6.42
CA ILE A 33 -7.37 -12.01 -5.17
C ILE A 33 -7.91 -10.60 -5.39
N ARG A 34 -8.88 -10.23 -4.55
CA ARG A 34 -9.23 -8.82 -4.27
C ARG A 34 -8.77 -8.48 -2.87
N ALA A 35 -8.40 -7.22 -2.62
CA ALA A 35 -8.00 -6.82 -1.27
C ALA A 35 -8.57 -5.47 -0.81
N LEU A 36 -8.76 -5.35 0.51
CA LEU A 36 -8.94 -4.06 1.19
C LEU A 36 -7.72 -3.81 2.06
N ILE A 37 -7.10 -2.65 1.91
CA ILE A 37 -5.80 -2.33 2.51
C ILE A 37 -6.00 -1.27 3.59
N TYR A 38 -5.44 -1.53 4.76
CA TYR A 38 -5.48 -0.65 5.91
C TYR A 38 -4.08 -0.40 6.45
N VAL A 39 -3.79 0.87 6.78
CA VAL A 39 -2.57 1.28 7.49
C VAL A 39 -3.00 1.99 8.77
N ASN A 40 -2.48 1.56 9.91
CA ASN A 40 -2.86 2.10 11.24
C ASN A 40 -4.37 2.14 11.47
N GLY A 41 -5.10 1.13 10.95
CA GLY A 41 -6.55 1.01 11.06
C GLY A 41 -7.34 1.85 10.05
N GLN A 42 -6.69 2.71 9.26
CA GLN A 42 -7.33 3.55 8.24
C GLN A 42 -7.33 2.86 6.89
N PHE A 43 -8.47 2.86 6.20
CA PHE A 43 -8.59 2.31 4.85
C PHE A 43 -7.88 3.21 3.84
N ILE A 44 -6.98 2.65 3.04
CA ILE A 44 -6.21 3.40 2.04
C ILE A 44 -6.48 2.98 0.60
N GLY A 45 -7.16 1.85 0.38
CA GLY A 45 -7.51 1.45 -0.97
C GLY A 45 -7.98 0.02 -1.16
N ARG A 46 -8.50 -0.22 -2.37
CA ARG A 46 -8.98 -1.52 -2.84
C ARG A 46 -8.06 -2.03 -3.95
N TYR A 47 -7.57 -3.25 -3.79
CA TYR A 47 -6.85 -3.97 -4.81
C TYR A 47 -7.78 -4.92 -5.58
N VAL A 48 -7.57 -4.96 -6.89
CA VAL A 48 -8.20 -5.89 -7.83
C VAL A 48 -7.09 -6.35 -8.76
N ASP A 49 -6.88 -7.65 -8.91
CA ASP A 49 -5.73 -8.18 -9.66
C ASP A 49 -5.80 -7.85 -11.15
N GLU A 50 -7.00 -7.72 -11.72
CA GLU A 50 -7.22 -7.25 -13.09
C GLU A 50 -6.98 -5.73 -13.25
N GLY A 51 -6.99 -4.97 -12.15
CA GLY A 51 -6.84 -3.52 -12.16
C GLY A 51 -5.38 -3.07 -12.33
N PRO A 52 -5.14 -1.91 -12.98
CA PRO A 52 -3.79 -1.39 -13.20
C PRO A 52 -3.16 -0.85 -11.91
N GLN A 53 -3.98 -0.49 -10.92
CA GLN A 53 -3.51 0.07 -9.66
C GLN A 53 -2.85 -1.01 -8.79
N LYS A 54 -1.53 -0.96 -8.69
CA LYS A 54 -0.71 -1.81 -7.80
C LYS A 54 -0.10 -1.02 -6.63
N GLU A 55 -0.22 0.30 -6.68
CA GLU A 55 0.35 1.24 -5.71
C GLU A 55 -0.75 2.04 -5.01
N PHE A 56 -0.63 2.15 -3.68
CA PHE A 56 -1.60 2.81 -2.82
C PHE A 56 -0.88 3.85 -1.97
N TYR A 57 -1.15 5.13 -2.23
CA TYR A 57 -0.63 6.22 -1.41
C TYR A 57 -1.05 6.03 0.05
N ILE A 58 -0.09 6.23 0.95
CA ILE A 58 -0.30 6.21 2.40
C ILE A 58 -0.27 7.66 2.87
N PRO A 59 -1.40 8.23 3.30
CA PRO A 59 -1.43 9.60 3.80
C PRO A 59 -0.43 9.82 4.94
N GLU A 60 0.35 10.89 4.89
CA GLU A 60 1.35 11.16 5.93
C GLU A 60 0.67 11.39 7.29
N THR A 61 -0.58 11.87 7.29
CA THR A 61 -1.40 12.10 8.48
C THR A 61 -1.69 10.83 9.28
N ILE A 62 -1.60 9.65 8.67
CA ILE A 62 -1.85 8.37 9.34
C ILE A 62 -0.56 7.62 9.69
N VAL A 63 0.60 8.07 9.19
CA VAL A 63 1.90 7.43 9.43
C VAL A 63 2.54 8.02 10.68
N LYS A 64 3.12 7.16 11.50
CA LYS A 64 3.87 7.54 12.70
C LYS A 64 5.36 7.42 12.43
N SER A 65 6.16 8.34 12.98
CA SER A 65 7.62 8.20 13.06
C SER A 65 7.99 7.21 14.18
N SER A 66 7.55 5.95 14.01
CA SER A 66 7.72 4.82 14.92
C SER A 66 7.17 3.56 14.24
N VAL A 67 6.75 2.57 15.03
CA VAL A 67 6.09 1.37 14.53
C VAL A 67 4.68 1.68 14.03
N ASN A 68 4.43 1.29 12.78
CA ASN A 68 3.16 1.34 12.08
C ASN A 68 2.62 -0.08 11.87
N SER A 69 1.33 -0.19 11.60
CA SER A 69 0.63 -1.46 11.37
C SER A 69 -0.02 -1.49 9.99
N ILE A 70 -0.07 -2.67 9.40
CA ILE A 70 -0.78 -2.96 8.15
C ILE A 70 -1.76 -4.09 8.42
N ALA A 71 -2.98 -3.96 7.91
CA ALA A 71 -3.93 -5.05 7.80
C ALA A 71 -4.47 -5.11 6.37
N ILE A 72 -4.51 -6.30 5.78
CA ILE A 72 -5.03 -6.52 4.44
C ILE A 72 -6.06 -7.64 4.51
N MET A 73 -7.29 -7.33 4.14
CA MET A 73 -8.32 -8.35 3.92
C MET A 73 -8.17 -8.84 2.50
N LEU A 74 -7.92 -10.13 2.31
CA LEU A 74 -7.86 -10.80 1.02
C LEU A 74 -9.16 -11.57 0.80
N HIS A 75 -9.76 -11.39 -0.37
CA HIS A 75 -10.81 -12.26 -0.88
C HIS A 75 -10.24 -13.09 -2.03
N ILE A 76 -10.12 -14.40 -1.83
CA ILE A 76 -9.58 -15.34 -2.81
C ILE A 76 -10.62 -15.59 -3.91
N THR A 77 -10.29 -15.22 -5.15
CA THR A 77 -11.17 -15.33 -6.33
C THR A 77 -10.77 -16.48 -7.26
N SER A 78 -9.59 -17.07 -7.08
CA SER A 78 -9.09 -18.17 -7.91
C SER A 78 -8.39 -19.25 -7.08
N ASN A 79 -8.45 -20.51 -7.54
CA ASN A 79 -7.72 -21.63 -6.93
C ASN A 79 -6.20 -21.54 -7.17
N LYS A 80 -5.75 -20.68 -8.10
CA LYS A 80 -4.33 -20.39 -8.37
C LYS A 80 -3.87 -19.09 -7.71
N ALA A 81 -4.62 -18.59 -6.72
CA ALA A 81 -4.31 -17.33 -6.07
C ALA A 81 -2.95 -17.37 -5.36
N TYR A 82 -2.20 -16.27 -5.47
CA TYR A 82 -0.95 -16.08 -4.73
C TYR A 82 -0.74 -14.61 -4.37
N LEU A 83 -0.07 -14.39 -3.26
CA LEU A 83 0.44 -13.10 -2.81
C LEU A 83 1.96 -13.11 -3.03
N HIS A 84 2.44 -12.32 -3.99
CA HIS A 84 3.86 -12.29 -4.36
C HIS A 84 4.65 -11.36 -3.41
N SER A 85 4.21 -10.12 -3.25
CA SER A 85 4.88 -9.17 -2.36
C SER A 85 3.93 -8.10 -1.83
N ILE A 86 4.26 -7.61 -0.63
CA ILE A 86 3.74 -6.39 -0.02
C ILE A 86 4.96 -5.58 0.40
N SER A 87 5.13 -4.38 -0.15
CA SER A 87 6.22 -3.46 0.23
C SER A 87 5.67 -2.09 0.62
N ILE A 88 6.43 -1.38 1.46
CA ILE A 88 6.24 0.04 1.76
C ILE A 88 7.42 0.77 1.15
N GLU A 89 7.14 1.70 0.25
CA GLU A 89 8.16 2.37 -0.55
C GLU A 89 7.90 3.89 -0.56
N PRO A 90 8.95 4.73 -0.58
CA PRO A 90 8.78 6.14 -0.89
C PRO A 90 8.44 6.32 -2.38
N PHE A 91 7.65 7.34 -2.71
CA PHE A 91 7.51 7.78 -4.09
C PHE A 91 8.85 8.31 -4.60
N LYS A 92 9.21 7.93 -5.83
CA LYS A 92 10.40 8.45 -6.50
C LYS A 92 10.21 9.95 -6.71
N GLN A 93 11.05 10.74 -6.05
CA GLN A 93 11.09 12.17 -6.30
C GLN A 93 11.87 12.43 -7.59
N ILE A 94 11.25 13.15 -8.52
CA ILE A 94 11.89 13.65 -9.74
C ILE A 94 11.79 15.17 -9.68
N LEU A 95 12.93 15.84 -9.68
CA LEU A 95 13.00 17.30 -9.72
C LEU A 95 12.77 17.76 -11.16
N LEU A 96 11.68 18.49 -11.37
CA LEU A 96 11.47 19.24 -12.59
C LEU A 96 12.30 20.52 -12.53
N GLN A 97 13.05 20.81 -13.60
CA GLN A 97 13.80 22.05 -13.77
C GLN A 97 13.06 22.96 -14.76
N ASN A 98 13.28 24.27 -14.65
CA ASN A 98 12.69 25.27 -15.55
C ASN A 98 11.16 25.25 -15.61
N ILE A 99 10.51 25.07 -14.45
CA ILE A 99 9.04 25.20 -14.35
C ILE A 99 8.69 26.68 -14.38
N THR A 100 7.98 27.10 -15.43
CA THR A 100 7.32 28.40 -15.48
C THR A 100 5.88 28.24 -14.99
N ILE A 101 5.50 29.01 -13.98
CA ILE A 101 4.10 29.17 -13.59
C ILE A 101 3.51 30.23 -14.51
N LEU A 102 2.51 29.88 -15.31
CA LEU A 102 1.77 30.81 -16.18
C LEU A 102 0.73 31.59 -15.39
#